data_AF-A0A1D2M3Q8-F1
#
_entry.id   AF-A0A1D2M3Q8-F1
#
_cell.length_a   1.000
_cell.length_b   1.000
_cell.length_c   1.000
_cell.angle_alpha   90.00
_cell.angle_beta   90.00
_cell.angle_gamma   90.00
#
_symmetry.space_group_name_H-M   'P 1'
#
loop_
_entity.id
_entity.type
_entity.pdbx_description
1 polymer ?
#
loop_
_entity_poly.entity_id
_entity_poly.type
_entity_poly.pdbx_seq_one_letter_code
_entity_poly.pdbx_strand_id
1 'polypeptide(L)'
;MAYKFSNISGKIIGGAAQRIGQGIKASAPVEAPQIIFESSKVKFPTISSATMKPRKDGYGEMSPELLRKYAHFQAENNIPIHLKGGKKDVVLYYITLIGCAVGVAECFRYYYSAAPKRD
;
A
#
# COMPACT_ATOMS: atom_id res chain seq x y z
N MET A 1 33.47 10.78 2.99
CA MET A 1 32.89 9.41 3.01
C MET A 1 32.03 9.25 1.77
N ALA A 2 32.37 8.30 0.87
CA ALA A 2 31.64 8.09 -0.38
C ALA A 2 30.54 7.02 -0.15
N TYR A 3 29.28 7.41 -0.36
CA TYR A 3 28.15 6.48 -0.31
C TYR A 3 27.94 5.85 -1.69
N LYS A 4 27.72 4.52 -1.74
CA LYS A 4 27.40 3.79 -2.97
C LYS A 4 25.95 3.27 -2.93
N PHE A 5 25.19 3.55 -3.98
CA PHE A 5 23.82 3.08 -4.16
C PHE A 5 23.81 1.74 -4.92
N SER A 6 23.09 0.74 -4.41
CA SER A 6 22.91 -0.56 -5.08
C SER A 6 21.65 -0.55 -5.95
N ASN A 7 21.82 -0.74 -7.26
CA ASN A 7 20.71 -0.80 -8.22
C ASN A 7 19.88 -2.09 -8.15
N ILE A 8 20.37 -3.13 -7.47
CA ILE A 8 19.69 -4.42 -7.37
C ILE A 8 18.78 -4.45 -6.15
N SER A 9 19.24 -3.91 -5.02
CA SER A 9 18.50 -3.93 -3.75
C SER A 9 17.84 -2.60 -3.40
N GLY A 10 18.07 -1.54 -4.19
CA GLY A 10 17.57 -0.19 -3.92
C GLY A 10 18.08 0.42 -2.61
N LYS A 11 19.16 -0.12 -2.04
CA LYS A 11 19.68 0.26 -0.72
C LYS A 11 21.05 0.93 -0.83
N ILE A 12 21.30 1.91 0.04
CA ILE A 12 22.59 2.57 0.18
C ILE A 12 23.49 1.68 1.03
N ILE A 13 24.62 1.26 0.48
CA ILE A 13 25.60 0.44 1.18
C ILE A 13 26.42 1.36 2.09
N GLY A 14 26.33 1.13 3.40
CA GLY A 14 27.03 1.91 4.43
C GLY A 14 26.15 2.85 5.27
N GLY A 15 24.83 2.91 5.02
CA GLY A 15 23.87 3.60 5.87
C GLY A 15 23.21 2.66 6.88
N ALA A 16 23.15 3.06 8.15
CA ALA A 16 22.41 2.33 9.18
C ALA A 16 20.90 2.42 8.91
N ALA A 17 20.36 1.46 8.15
CA ALA A 17 18.93 1.24 8.01
C ALA A 17 18.64 -0.26 7.94
N GLN A 18 18.75 -0.90 9.10
CA GLN A 18 17.94 -2.05 9.48
C GLN A 18 16.48 -1.55 9.39
N ARG A 19 15.58 -2.13 8.59
CA ARG A 19 14.79 -3.31 8.98
C ARG A 19 13.98 -3.81 7.77
N ILE A 20 14.23 -5.03 7.34
CA ILE A 20 13.22 -5.90 6.73
C ILE A 20 13.50 -7.31 7.25
N GLY A 21 12.52 -7.90 7.93
CA GLY A 21 12.60 -9.24 8.47
C GLY A 21 12.36 -9.28 9.98
N GLN A 22 11.12 -9.14 10.42
CA GLN A 22 10.70 -9.74 11.68
C GLN A 22 9.47 -10.61 11.39
N GLY A 23 9.68 -11.92 11.49
CA GLY A 23 8.62 -12.89 11.60
C GLY A 23 7.71 -12.58 12.79
N ILE A 24 6.55 -13.20 12.77
CA ILE A 24 5.44 -13.03 13.71
C ILE A 24 5.95 -13.19 15.14
N LYS A 25 6.16 -12.06 15.81
CA LYS A 25 6.10 -11.96 17.28
C LYS A 25 5.03 -10.92 17.56
N ALA A 26 4.06 -11.27 18.41
CA ALA A 26 3.13 -10.29 18.94
C ALA A 26 3.95 -9.22 19.68
N SER A 27 4.18 -8.10 19.01
CA SER A 27 4.85 -6.94 19.58
C SER A 27 3.82 -6.19 20.42
N ALA A 28 4.24 -5.76 21.61
CA ALA A 28 3.49 -4.98 22.59
C ALA A 28 2.73 -3.78 21.96
N PRO A 29 1.75 -3.18 22.67
CA PRO A 29 0.93 -2.08 22.15
C PRO A 29 1.79 -1.09 21.40
N VAL A 30 1.44 -0.84 20.13
CA VAL A 30 2.20 0.02 19.22
C VAL A 30 2.13 1.45 19.76
N GLU A 31 3.02 1.78 20.68
CA GLU A 31 3.42 3.16 20.90
C GLU A 31 4.03 3.63 19.60
N ALA A 32 3.36 4.59 18.94
CA ALA A 32 3.72 5.04 17.61
C ALA A 32 5.22 5.39 17.57
N PRO A 33 5.99 4.86 16.60
CA PRO A 33 7.43 5.10 16.52
C PRO A 33 7.71 6.59 16.54
N GLN A 34 8.54 7.03 17.48
CA GLN A 34 8.90 8.44 17.62
C GLN A 34 9.57 8.91 16.33
N ILE A 35 8.91 9.84 15.64
CA ILE A 35 9.36 10.28 14.33
C ILE A 35 10.54 11.23 14.53
N ILE A 36 11.76 10.74 14.30
CA ILE A 36 12.98 11.56 14.33
C ILE A 36 13.03 12.33 13.01
N PHE A 37 12.50 13.53 12.99
CA PHE A 37 12.74 14.48 11.91
C PHE A 37 13.90 15.42 12.26
N GLU A 38 14.74 15.79 11.28
CA GLU A 38 15.65 16.94 11.39
C GLU A 38 14.81 18.23 11.51
N SER A 39 14.47 18.58 12.75
CA SER A 39 13.61 19.71 13.13
C SER A 39 14.16 21.09 12.72
N SER A 40 15.40 21.17 12.24
CA SER A 40 16.06 22.42 11.85
C SER A 40 15.70 22.90 10.45
N LYS A 41 15.21 22.03 9.55
CA LYS A 41 14.90 22.40 8.16
C LYS A 41 13.43 22.22 7.76
N VAL A 42 12.62 21.59 8.61
CA VAL A 42 11.21 21.33 8.32
C VAL A 42 10.38 21.85 9.48
N LYS A 43 9.49 22.80 9.20
CA LYS A 43 8.52 23.30 10.19
C LYS A 43 7.44 22.23 10.38
N PHE A 44 7.63 21.36 11.35
CA PHE A 44 6.55 20.49 11.80
C PHE A 44 5.54 21.33 12.57
N PRO A 45 4.23 21.20 12.29
CA PRO A 45 3.24 21.75 13.18
C PRO A 45 3.37 21.04 14.51
N THR A 46 3.72 21.79 15.55
CA THR A 46 3.74 21.32 16.93
C THR A 46 2.35 20.79 17.24
N ILE A 47 2.21 19.46 17.37
CA ILE A 47 1.06 18.89 18.07
C ILE A 47 1.30 19.19 19.54
N SER A 48 1.00 20.42 19.94
CA SER A 48 0.58 20.63 21.30
C SER A 48 -0.70 19.81 21.46
N SER A 49 -0.87 19.21 22.64
CA SER A 49 -2.15 18.75 23.15
C SER A 49 -3.20 19.89 23.28
N ALA A 50 -3.09 20.93 22.45
CA ALA A 50 -4.14 21.84 22.14
C ALA A 50 -5.12 21.08 21.27
N THR A 51 -6.26 20.73 21.86
CA THR A 51 -7.58 20.83 21.23
C THR A 51 -7.43 21.50 19.88
N MET A 52 -7.44 20.71 18.79
CA MET A 52 -7.45 21.26 17.43
C MET A 52 -8.49 22.37 17.47
N LYS A 53 -8.07 23.64 17.41
CA LYS A 53 -9.05 24.69 17.18
C LYS A 53 -9.61 24.31 15.82
N PRO A 54 -10.90 23.93 15.72
CA PRO A 54 -11.48 23.74 14.42
C PRO A 54 -11.15 25.01 13.66
N ARG A 55 -10.65 24.85 12.43
CA ARG A 55 -10.50 25.96 11.49
C ARG A 55 -11.76 26.84 11.65
N LYS A 56 -11.62 28.17 11.74
CA LYS A 56 -12.78 29.07 11.94
C LYS A 56 -13.89 28.85 10.90
N ASP A 57 -13.52 28.24 9.77
CA ASP A 57 -14.37 27.93 8.63
C ASP A 57 -14.75 26.42 8.57
N GLY A 58 -14.41 25.65 9.61
CA GLY A 58 -14.51 24.18 9.64
C GLY A 58 -13.59 23.49 8.62
N TYR A 59 -13.43 22.18 8.75
CA TYR A 59 -13.36 21.38 7.52
C TYR A 59 -14.79 21.45 6.99
N GLY A 60 -15.03 22.13 5.85
CA GLY A 60 -16.38 22.29 5.31
C GLY A 60 -17.15 20.97 5.34
N GLU A 61 -18.48 21.03 5.52
CA GLU A 61 -19.30 19.84 5.67
C GLU A 61 -18.99 18.82 4.57
N MET A 62 -18.60 17.61 4.99
CA MET A 62 -18.25 16.57 4.05
C MET A 62 -19.49 16.16 3.28
N SER A 63 -19.37 16.00 1.97
CA SER A 63 -20.52 15.65 1.15
C SER A 63 -21.19 14.36 1.68
N PRO A 64 -22.53 14.30 1.73
CA PRO A 64 -23.23 13.15 2.29
C PRO A 64 -22.91 11.86 1.53
N GLU A 65 -22.57 11.96 0.24
CA GLU A 65 -22.13 10.82 -0.56
C GLU A 65 -20.80 10.24 -0.09
N LEU A 66 -19.85 11.10 0.28
CA LEU A 66 -18.52 10.70 0.70
C LEU A 66 -18.55 10.06 2.10
N LEU A 67 -19.38 10.60 3.00
CA LEU A 67 -19.66 9.97 4.30
C LEU A 67 -20.24 8.56 4.14
N ARG A 68 -21.17 8.36 3.19
CA ARG A 68 -21.71 7.01 2.87
C ARG A 68 -20.62 6.07 2.38
N LYS A 69 -19.68 6.55 1.55
CA LYS A 69 -18.56 5.73 1.06
C LYS A 69 -17.60 5.36 2.19
N TYR A 70 -17.28 6.30 3.09
CA TYR A 70 -16.45 5.99 4.26
C TYR A 70 -17.09 4.94 5.14
N ALA A 71 -18.38 5.11 5.48
CA ALA A 71 -19.12 4.12 6.28
C ALA A 71 -19.08 2.73 5.62
N HIS A 72 -19.26 2.66 4.30
CA HIS A 72 -19.23 1.41 3.55
C HIS A 72 -17.84 0.73 3.54
N PHE A 73 -16.77 1.48 3.25
CA PHE A 73 -15.42 0.92 3.14
C PHE A 73 -14.70 0.74 4.49
N GLN A 74 -15.17 1.38 5.56
CA GLN A 74 -14.63 1.22 6.91
C GLN A 74 -15.37 0.18 7.76
N ALA A 75 -16.48 -0.40 7.28
CA ALA A 75 -17.21 -1.44 8.00
C ALA A 75 -16.31 -2.65 8.36
N GLU A 76 -16.35 -3.12 9.60
CA GLU A 76 -15.54 -4.25 10.09
C GLU A 76 -16.15 -5.60 9.66
N ASN A 77 -16.01 -5.93 8.37
CA ASN A 77 -16.60 -7.12 7.77
C ASN A 77 -15.57 -8.17 7.31
N ASN A 78 -14.28 -7.98 7.62
CA ASN A 78 -13.16 -8.85 7.21
C ASN A 78 -13.07 -9.11 5.69
N ILE A 79 -13.74 -8.29 4.87
CA ILE A 79 -13.67 -8.39 3.41
C ILE A 79 -12.46 -7.59 2.91
N PRO A 80 -11.60 -8.18 2.07
CA PRO A 80 -10.45 -7.47 1.52
C PRO A 80 -10.90 -6.26 0.69
N ILE A 81 -10.10 -5.20 0.68
CA ILE A 81 -10.48 -3.90 0.12
C ILE A 81 -10.92 -3.97 -1.37
N HIS A 82 -10.31 -4.86 -2.15
CA HIS A 82 -10.59 -5.04 -3.58
C HIS A 82 -11.90 -5.81 -3.88
N LEU A 83 -12.56 -6.39 -2.87
CA LEU A 83 -13.89 -7.02 -3.00
C LEU A 83 -14.96 -6.25 -2.23
N LYS A 84 -14.56 -5.20 -1.49
CA LYS A 84 -15.43 -4.52 -0.53
C LYS A 84 -16.50 -3.65 -1.19
N GLY A 85 -16.35 -3.27 -2.46
CA GLY A 85 -17.38 -2.54 -3.23
C GLY A 85 -18.56 -3.41 -3.68
N GLY A 86 -18.53 -4.72 -3.41
CA GLY A 86 -19.67 -5.62 -3.55
C GLY A 86 -19.59 -6.54 -4.79
N LYS A 87 -20.75 -6.99 -5.28
CA LYS A 87 -20.83 -8.03 -6.32
C LYS A 87 -20.12 -7.66 -7.64
N LYS A 88 -20.09 -6.37 -7.99
CA LYS A 88 -19.42 -5.89 -9.20
C LYS A 88 -17.92 -6.13 -9.14
N ASP A 89 -17.29 -5.84 -8.00
CA ASP A 89 -15.87 -6.05 -7.78
C ASP A 89 -15.51 -7.54 -7.86
N VAL A 90 -16.36 -8.41 -7.32
CA VAL A 90 -16.19 -9.87 -7.39
C VAL A 90 -16.23 -10.37 -8.85
N VAL A 91 -17.21 -9.93 -9.63
CA VAL A 91 -17.31 -10.31 -11.06
C VAL A 91 -16.09 -9.81 -11.82
N LEU A 92 -15.69 -8.55 -11.60
CA LEU A 92 -14.53 -7.95 -12.26
C LEU A 92 -13.23 -8.68 -11.91
N TYR A 93 -13.07 -9.08 -10.65
CA TYR A 93 -11.93 -9.87 -10.17
C TYR A 93 -11.83 -11.19 -10.95
N TYR A 94 -12.91 -11.97 -11.03
CA TYR A 94 -12.87 -13.27 -11.70
C TYR A 94 -12.68 -13.15 -13.21
N ILE A 95 -13.28 -12.17 -13.88
CA ILE A 95 -13.05 -11.93 -15.31
C ILE A 95 -11.57 -11.63 -15.56
N THR A 96 -10.98 -10.77 -14.74
CA THR A 96 -9.55 -10.41 -14.86
C THR A 96 -8.67 -11.63 -14.63
N LEU A 97 -8.97 -12.42 -13.59
CA LEU A 97 -8.22 -13.64 -13.27
C LEU A 97 -8.27 -14.66 -14.40
N ILE A 98 -9.45 -14.89 -14.97
CA ILE A 98 -9.63 -15.79 -16.12
C ILE A 98 -8.87 -15.27 -17.34
N GLY A 99 -8.97 -13.98 -17.64
CA GLY A 99 -8.24 -13.35 -18.74
C GLY A 99 -6.73 -13.52 -18.61
N CYS A 100 -6.18 -13.31 -17.41
CA CYS A 100 -4.77 -13.54 -17.13
C CYS A 100 -4.38 -15.02 -17.29
N ALA A 101 -5.19 -15.95 -16.78
CA ALA A 101 -4.91 -17.38 -16.90
C ALA A 101 -4.88 -17.85 -18.36
N VAL A 102 -5.85 -17.40 -19.17
CA VAL A 102 -5.88 -17.67 -20.62
C VAL A 102 -4.68 -17.06 -21.33
N GLY A 103 -4.36 -15.79 -21.04
CA GLY A 103 -3.19 -15.14 -21.64
C GLY A 103 -1.88 -15.86 -21.34
N VAL A 104 -1.69 -16.30 -20.10
CA VAL A 104 -0.52 -17.08 -19.69
C VAL A 104 -0.46 -18.42 -20.42
N ALA A 105 -1.58 -19.13 -20.54
CA ALA A 105 -1.65 -20.39 -21.27
C ALA A 105 -1.29 -20.21 -22.77
N GLU A 106 -1.77 -19.15 -23.41
CA GLU A 106 -1.42 -18.82 -24.79
C GLU A 106 0.05 -18.45 -24.95
N CYS A 107 0.65 -17.73 -23.98
CA CYS A 107 2.09 -17.50 -23.99
C CYS A 107 2.88 -18.81 -24.00
N PHE A 108 2.51 -19.77 -23.14
CA PHE A 108 3.16 -21.09 -23.12
C PHE A 108 2.98 -21.84 -24.44
N ARG A 109 1.75 -21.86 -25.00
CA ARG A 109 1.46 -22.49 -26.29
C ARG A 109 2.31 -21.87 -27.41
N TYR A 110 2.41 -20.54 -27.42
CA TYR A 110 3.23 -19.81 -28.38
C TYR A 110 4.71 -20.19 -28.26
N TYR A 111 5.29 -20.14 -27.06
CA TYR A 111 6.69 -20.50 -26.85
C TYR A 111 7.00 -21.94 -27.24
N TYR A 112 6.10 -22.88 -26.95
CA TYR A 112 6.25 -24.27 -27.37
C TYR A 112 6.23 -24.39 -28.91
N SER A 113 5.33 -23.67 -29.58
CA SER A 113 5.24 -23.70 -31.04
C SER A 113 6.42 -23.00 -31.75
N ALA A 114 6.99 -21.98 -31.12
CA ALA A 114 8.11 -21.21 -31.65
C ALA A 114 9.47 -21.84 -31.33
N ALA A 115 9.51 -22.87 -30.48
CA ALA A 115 10.76 -23.55 -30.17
C ALA A 115 11.30 -24.26 -31.42
N PRO A 116 12.61 -24.13 -31.72
CA PRO A 116 13.21 -24.81 -32.85
C PRO A 116 13.09 -26.32 -32.67
N LYS A 117 12.46 -26.98 -33.65
CA LYS A 117 12.38 -28.44 -33.70
C LYS A 117 13.72 -28.95 -34.22
N ARG A 118 14.31 -29.92 -33.53
CA ARG A 118 15.50 -30.62 -34.03
C ARG A 118 15.03 -31.67 -35.02
N ASP A 119 15.59 -31.63 -36.22
CA ASP A 119 15.43 -32.66 -37.26
C ASP A 119 16.14 -33.97 -36.85
#